data_AF-A0A1V6HCX9-F1
#
_entry.id   AF-A0A1V6HCX9-F1
#
_cell.length_a   1.000
_cell.length_b   1.000
_cell.length_c   1.000
_cell.angle_alpha   90.00
_cell.angle_beta   90.00
_cell.angle_gamma   90.00
#
_symmetry.space_group_name_H-M   'P 1'
#
loop_
_entity.id
_entity.type
_entity.pdbx_description
1 polymer ?
#
loop_
_entity_poly.entity_id
_entity_poly.type
_entity_poly.pdbx_seq_one_letter_code
_entity_poly.pdbx_strand_id
1 'polypeptide(L)' 'MKRITVRRDLMSKSNYAKKYNVSRPTIDKKIRDGELAIERIDGVDYIKVQ' A
#
# COMPACT_ATOMS: atom_id res chain seq x y z
N MET A 1 13.99 17.03 -19.11
CA MET A 1 13.28 15.79 -18.73
C MET A 1 13.09 15.75 -17.22
N LYS A 2 11.85 15.56 -16.73
CA LYS A 2 11.62 15.31 -15.29
C LYS A 2 12.15 13.91 -14.96
N ARG A 3 13.03 13.80 -13.96
CA ARG A 3 13.45 12.50 -13.42
C ARG A 3 12.29 11.93 -12.60
N ILE A 4 11.76 10.77 -13.00
CA ILE A 4 10.71 10.06 -12.27
C ILE A 4 11.40 9.03 -11.38
N THR A 5 11.25 9.15 -10.06
CA THR A 5 11.72 8.14 -9.11
C THR A 5 10.64 7.07 -8.97
N VAL A 6 10.95 5.83 -9.37
CA VAL A 6 10.03 4.69 -9.21
C VAL A 6 10.27 4.05 -7.85
N ARG A 7 9.32 4.21 -6.92
CA ARG A 7 9.34 3.54 -5.61
C ARG A 7 8.78 2.12 -5.76
N ARG A 8 9.61 1.11 -5.48
CA ARG A 8 9.24 -0.32 -5.55
C ARG A 8 8.83 -0.88 -4.18
N ASP A 9 9.13 -0.13 -3.12
CA ASP A 9 8.85 -0.41 -1.71
C ASP A 9 7.40 -0.12 -1.31
N LEU A 10 6.63 0.55 -2.16
CA LEU A 10 5.27 1.00 -1.87
C LEU A 10 4.26 0.47 -2.88
N MET A 11 3.10 0.05 -2.38
CA MET A 11 2.01 -0.47 -3.19
C MET A 11 0.67 0.14 -2.77
N SER A 12 -0.14 0.57 -3.72
CA SER A 12 -1.51 1.03 -3.41
C SER A 12 -2.36 -0.12 -2.87
N LYS A 13 -3.37 0.18 -2.04
CA LYS A 13 -4.32 -0.82 -1.52
C LYS A 13 -4.96 -1.67 -2.64
N SER A 14 -5.27 -1.06 -3.78
CA SER A 14 -5.85 -1.76 -4.93
C SER A 14 -4.87 -2.74 -5.58
N ASN A 15 -3.60 -2.39 -5.71
CA ASN A 15 -2.58 -3.29 -6.26
C ASN A 15 -2.26 -4.41 -5.28
N TYR A 16 -2.20 -4.10 -3.98
CA TYR A 16 -2.02 -5.10 -2.94
C TYR A 16 -3.17 -6.10 -2.91
N ALA A 17 -4.42 -5.63 -2.97
CA ALA A 17 -5.61 -6.47 -3.06
C ALA A 17 -5.53 -7.48 -4.21
N LYS A 18 -5.15 -7.01 -5.40
CA LYS A 18 -4.98 -7.87 -6.59
C LYS A 18 -3.84 -8.87 -6.42
N LYS A 19 -2.67 -8.42 -5.97
CA LYS A 19 -1.47 -9.25 -5.85
C LYS A 19 -1.65 -10.40 -4.84
N TYR A 20 -2.28 -10.10 -3.71
CA TYR A 20 -2.44 -11.06 -2.62
C TYR A 20 -3.85 -11.69 -2.56
N ASN A 21 -4.71 -11.38 -3.52
CA ASN A 21 -6.11 -11.81 -3.57
C ASN A 21 -6.88 -11.55 -2.24
N VAL A 22 -6.74 -10.33 -1.72
CA VAL A 22 -7.34 -9.90 -0.44
C VAL A 22 -8.33 -8.76 -0.69
N SER A 23 -9.48 -8.79 -0.02
CA SER A 23 -10.47 -7.73 -0.12
C SER A 23 -9.99 -6.43 0.58
N ARG A 24 -10.45 -5.27 0.10
CA ARG A 24 -10.12 -3.97 0.72
C ARG A 24 -10.52 -3.88 2.20
N PRO A 25 -11.70 -4.35 2.65
CA PRO A 25 -12.04 -4.35 4.07
C PRO A 25 -11.05 -5.13 4.92
N THR A 26 -10.55 -6.27 4.42
CA THR A 26 -9.52 -7.04 5.12
C THR A 26 -8.20 -6.28 5.20
N ILE A 27 -7.80 -5.59 4.14
CA ILE A 27 -6.60 -4.73 4.15
C ILE A 27 -6.76 -3.60 5.19
N ASP A 28 -7.89 -2.91 5.20
CA ASP A 28 -8.15 -1.82 6.15
C ASP A 28 -8.18 -2.33 7.61
N LYS A 29 -8.71 -3.54 7.83
CA LYS A 29 -8.62 -4.22 9.13
C LYS A 29 -7.17 -4.49 9.51
N LYS A 30 -6.36 -5.09 8.63
CA LYS A 30 -4.94 -5.36 8.89
C LYS A 30 -4.11 -4.11 9.17
N ILE A 31 -4.42 -3.00 8.51
CA ILE A 31 -3.78 -1.71 8.79
C ILE A 31 -4.16 -1.23 10.21
N ARG A 32 -5.45 -1.31 10.56
CA ARG A 32 -5.94 -0.93 11.89
C ARG A 32 -5.35 -1.80 13.00
N ASP A 33 -5.23 -3.09 12.75
CA ASP A 33 -4.70 -4.09 13.68
C ASP A 33 -3.16 -4.03 13.76
N GLY A 34 -2.50 -3.21 12.92
CA GLY A 34 -1.05 -3.02 12.91
C GLY A 34 -0.26 -4.11 12.16
N GLU A 35 -0.95 -5.04 11.50
CA GLU A 35 -0.33 -6.13 10.72
C GLU A 35 0.31 -5.64 9.41
N LEU A 36 -0.17 -4.53 8.85
CA LEU A 36 0.38 -3.93 7.63
C LEU A 36 0.99 -2.57 7.91
N ALA A 37 2.29 -2.45 7.63
CA ALA A 37 2.98 -1.18 7.62
C ALA A 37 2.54 -0.33 6.43
N ILE A 38 2.21 0.93 6.68
CA ILE A 38 1.81 1.89 5.65
C ILE A 38 2.70 3.13 5.66
N GLU A 39 2.71 3.84 4.53
CA GLU A 39 3.25 5.17 4.37
C GLU A 39 2.17 6.07 3.77
N ARG A 40 1.91 7.22 4.38
CA ARG A 40 0.93 8.18 3.89
C ARG A 40 1.65 9.27 3.09
N ILE A 41 1.30 9.40 1.81
CA ILE A 41 1.86 10.38 0.88
C ILE A 41 0.69 11.18 0.32
N ASP A 42 0.69 12.50 0.52
CA ASP A 42 -0.37 13.41 0.06
C ASP A 42 -1.80 12.95 0.45
N GLY A 43 -1.95 12.39 1.65
CA GLY A 43 -3.23 11.88 2.16
C GLY A 43 -3.62 10.48 1.68
N VAL A 44 -2.82 9.85 0.82
CA VAL A 44 -3.06 8.50 0.31
C VAL A 44 -2.20 7.47 1.04
N ASP A 45 -2.83 6.39 1.49
CA ASP A 45 -2.15 5.26 2.14
C ASP A 45 -1.56 4.29 1.12
N TYR A 46 -0.25 4.11 1.19
CA TYR A 46 0.50 3.08 0.48
C TYR A 46 0.99 2.02 1.46
N ILE A 47 0.86 0.75 1.07
CA ILE A 47 1.33 -0.39 1.87
C ILE A 47 2.81 -0.61 1.56
N LYS A 48 3.62 -0.73 2.60
CA LYS A 48 5.04 -1.07 2.48
C LYS A 48 5.16 -2.54 2.12
N VAL A 49 5.81 -2.82 1.00
CA VAL A 49 6.08 -4.16 0.48
C VAL A 49 7.59 -4.28 0.31
N GLN A 50 8.21 -5.13 1.13
CA GLN A 50 9.63 -5.47 1.01
C GLN A 50 9.86 -6.45 -0.14
#